data_AF-A0A6N7WD39-F1
#
_entry.id   AF-A0A6N7WD39-F1
#
_cell.length_a   1.000
_cell.length_b   1.000
_cell.length_c   1.000
_cell.angle_alpha   90.00
_cell.angle_beta   90.00
_cell.angle_gamma   90.00
#
_symmetry.space_group_name_H-M   'P 1'
#
loop_
_entity.id
_entity.type
_entity.pdbx_description
1 polymer ?
#
loop_
_entity_poly.entity_id
_entity_poly.type
_entity_poly.pdbx_seq_one_letter_code
_entity_poly.pdbx_strand_id
1 'polypeptide(L)'
;MHRIKKGQYGYIKSQRKIEIIKTLSLFLLSLAIYLGGYITTGTNKNLLTIVAILGCLPASKCAVNMIMFLRARGCSEELYQKVSAHTGTLPCLYDNVLTSYESTFEIPHMVFCGNNLIGIAVNPKCKTAACEKHLQAMCAQNSIRDVNIKIFQDIPKYLNRLDQLQELSVGDTQTEAVLSLVKAISI
;
A
#
# COMPACT_ATOMS: atom_id res chain seq x y z
N MET A 1 -13.34 -2.56 -16.20
CA MET A 1 -12.98 -2.02 -14.87
C MET A 1 -11.87 -1.00 -15.04
N HIS A 2 -12.11 0.26 -14.70
CA HIS A 2 -11.04 1.27 -14.63
C HIS A 2 -10.01 0.83 -13.58
N ARG A 3 -8.75 0.65 -13.97
CA ARG A 3 -7.69 0.23 -13.04
C ARG A 3 -7.22 1.45 -12.25
N ILE A 4 -7.67 1.55 -11.00
CA ILE A 4 -7.14 2.52 -10.04
C ILE A 4 -5.67 2.17 -9.81
N LYS A 5 -4.78 3.15 -10.04
CA LYS A 5 -3.34 2.99 -9.89
C LYS A 5 -2.92 3.23 -8.43
N LYS A 6 -1.76 2.70 -8.06
CA LYS A 6 -1.18 2.88 -6.74
C LYS A 6 -0.90 4.36 -6.45
N GLY A 7 -1.26 4.80 -5.25
CA GLY A 7 -1.22 6.21 -4.85
C GLY A 7 -2.50 6.99 -5.17
N GLN A 8 -3.53 6.36 -5.71
CA GLN A 8 -4.85 6.99 -5.93
C GLN A 8 -5.85 6.56 -4.86
N TYR A 9 -6.82 7.44 -4.60
CA TYR A 9 -7.89 7.14 -3.66
C TYR A 9 -8.70 5.92 -4.11
N GLY A 10 -8.98 5.01 -3.18
CA GLY A 10 -9.75 3.79 -3.44
C GLY A 10 -8.93 2.64 -4.03
N TYR A 11 -7.61 2.79 -4.18
CA TYR A 11 -6.71 1.74 -4.63
C TYR A 11 -6.80 0.50 -3.73
N ILE A 12 -6.75 0.66 -2.40
CA ILE A 12 -6.82 -0.48 -1.46
C ILE A 12 -8.16 -1.21 -1.58
N LYS A 13 -9.26 -0.47 -1.69
CA LYS A 13 -10.62 -1.04 -1.84
C LYS A 13 -10.75 -1.84 -3.14
N SER A 14 -10.18 -1.34 -4.22
CA SER A 14 -10.19 -2.01 -5.53
C SER A 14 -9.31 -3.25 -5.54
N GLN A 15 -8.07 -3.15 -5.03
CA GLN A 15 -7.12 -4.27 -4.98
C GLN A 15 -7.61 -5.39 -4.07
N ARG A 16 -8.27 -5.08 -2.97
CA ARG A 16 -8.88 -6.09 -2.09
C ARG A 16 -9.79 -7.04 -2.86
N LYS A 17 -10.68 -6.52 -3.72
CA LYS A 17 -11.58 -7.36 -4.53
C LYS A 17 -10.80 -8.22 -5.53
N ILE A 18 -9.80 -7.63 -6.17
CA ILE A 18 -8.96 -8.32 -7.17
C ILE A 18 -8.17 -9.47 -6.51
N GLU A 19 -7.53 -9.22 -5.37
CA GLU A 19 -6.73 -10.22 -4.66
C GLU A 19 -7.58 -11.33 -4.07
N ILE A 20 -8.81 -11.04 -3.60
CA ILE A 20 -9.79 -12.07 -3.19
C ILE A 20 -10.11 -13.00 -4.36
N ILE A 21 -10.48 -12.44 -5.52
CA ILE A 21 -10.87 -13.23 -6.69
C ILE A 21 -9.69 -14.07 -7.19
N LYS A 22 -8.49 -13.49 -7.28
CA LYS A 22 -7.27 -14.22 -7.68
C LYS A 22 -6.96 -15.37 -6.72
N THR A 23 -6.99 -15.10 -5.42
CA THR A 23 -6.69 -16.10 -4.38
C THR A 23 -7.67 -17.26 -4.48
N LEU A 24 -8.98 -16.98 -4.50
CA LEU A 24 -10.01 -18.00 -4.63
C LEU A 24 -9.86 -18.81 -5.92
N SER A 25 -9.58 -18.16 -7.05
CA SER A 25 -9.41 -18.83 -8.34
C SER A 25 -8.21 -19.79 -8.34
N LEU A 26 -7.08 -19.37 -7.78
CA LEU A 26 -5.88 -20.21 -7.68
C LEU A 26 -6.09 -21.41 -6.75
N PHE A 27 -6.75 -21.22 -5.60
CA PHE A 27 -7.08 -22.34 -4.71
C PHE A 27 -8.08 -23.31 -5.35
N LEU A 28 -9.11 -22.80 -6.05
CA LEU A 28 -10.06 -23.63 -6.80
C LEU A 28 -9.36 -24.44 -7.89
N LEU A 29 -8.41 -23.84 -8.62
CA LEU A 29 -7.64 -24.54 -9.64
C LEU A 29 -6.79 -25.66 -9.02
N SER A 30 -6.02 -25.37 -7.96
CA SER A 30 -5.23 -26.39 -7.26
C SER A 30 -6.09 -27.51 -6.71
N LEU A 31 -7.27 -27.18 -6.17
CA LEU A 31 -8.24 -28.16 -5.67
C LEU A 31 -8.81 -29.04 -6.80
N ALA A 32 -9.13 -28.44 -7.95
CA ALA A 32 -9.65 -29.16 -9.11
C ALA A 32 -8.62 -30.15 -9.66
N ILE A 33 -7.34 -29.76 -9.74
CA ILE A 33 -6.25 -30.64 -10.17
C ILE A 33 -6.08 -31.80 -9.18
N TYR A 34 -6.11 -31.51 -7.87
CA TYR A 34 -6.01 -32.54 -6.84
C TYR A 34 -7.17 -33.56 -6.92
N LEU A 35 -8.41 -33.07 -6.98
CA LEU A 35 -9.59 -33.93 -7.07
C LEU A 35 -9.61 -34.74 -8.36
N GLY A 36 -9.26 -34.14 -9.51
CA GLY A 36 -9.13 -34.85 -10.78
C GLY A 36 -8.08 -35.96 -10.73
N GLY A 37 -6.92 -35.68 -10.12
CA GLY A 37 -5.87 -36.68 -9.94
C GLY A 37 -6.30 -37.83 -9.01
N TYR A 38 -7.01 -37.51 -7.93
CA TYR A 38 -7.54 -38.50 -6.99
C TYR A 38 -8.60 -39.40 -7.64
N ILE A 39 -9.58 -38.82 -8.33
CA ILE A 39 -10.67 -39.58 -8.97
C ILE A 39 -10.12 -40.48 -10.09
N THR A 40 -9.15 -40.00 -10.87
CA THR A 40 -8.59 -40.76 -12.00
C THR A 40 -7.69 -41.90 -11.55
N THR A 41 -6.81 -41.65 -10.56
CA THR A 41 -5.77 -42.62 -10.16
C THR A 41 -6.19 -43.45 -8.95
N GLY A 42 -7.21 -43.04 -8.19
CA GLY A 42 -7.65 -43.68 -6.95
C GLY A 42 -6.66 -43.60 -5.78
N THR A 43 -5.51 -42.95 -5.98
CA THR A 43 -4.45 -42.78 -4.97
C THR A 43 -3.90 -41.37 -5.00
N ASN A 44 -3.46 -40.90 -3.82
CA ASN A 44 -2.88 -39.58 -3.62
C ASN A 44 -1.42 -39.50 -4.09
N LYS A 45 -0.78 -40.63 -4.38
CA LYS A 45 0.65 -40.73 -4.78
C LYS A 45 0.81 -40.64 -6.29
N ASN A 46 0.31 -39.57 -6.90
CA ASN A 46 0.39 -39.36 -8.34
C ASN A 46 1.03 -38.00 -8.67
N LEU A 47 1.49 -37.85 -9.92
CA LEU A 47 2.14 -36.62 -10.39
C LEU A 47 1.20 -35.41 -10.32
N LEU A 48 -0.12 -35.60 -10.47
CA LEU A 48 -1.11 -34.52 -10.39
C LEU A 48 -1.23 -33.96 -8.97
N THR A 49 -1.09 -34.79 -7.93
CA THR A 49 -1.02 -34.35 -6.54
C THR A 49 0.23 -33.50 -6.29
N ILE A 50 1.38 -33.87 -6.87
CA ILE A 50 2.61 -33.08 -6.76
C ILE A 50 2.41 -31.71 -7.43
N VAL A 51 1.83 -31.68 -8.63
CA VAL A 51 1.51 -30.42 -9.34
C VAL A 51 0.54 -29.57 -8.53
N ALA A 52 -0.48 -30.16 -7.91
CA ALA A 52 -1.43 -29.45 -7.06
C ALA A 52 -0.74 -28.82 -5.83
N ILE A 53 0.15 -29.55 -5.16
CA ILE A 53 0.93 -29.03 -4.01
C ILE A 53 1.83 -27.87 -4.44
N LEU A 54 2.51 -28.00 -5.58
CA LEU A 54 3.34 -26.92 -6.14
C LEU A 54 2.48 -25.71 -6.51
N GLY A 55 1.26 -25.93 -7.01
CA GLY A 55 0.26 -24.88 -7.28
C GLY A 55 -0.23 -24.16 -6.02
N CYS A 56 -0.16 -24.78 -4.85
CA CYS A 56 -0.48 -24.12 -3.58
C CYS A 56 0.56 -23.06 -3.15
N LEU A 57 1.79 -23.10 -3.66
CA LEU A 57 2.81 -22.08 -3.36
C LEU A 57 2.42 -20.68 -3.87
N PRO A 58 2.09 -20.47 -5.16
CA PRO A 58 1.61 -19.18 -5.62
C PRO A 58 0.27 -18.80 -4.99
N ALA A 59 -0.62 -19.77 -4.74
CA ALA A 59 -1.90 -19.52 -4.07
C ALA A 59 -1.71 -18.98 -2.63
N SER A 60 -0.76 -19.55 -1.89
CA SER A 60 -0.42 -19.11 -0.53
C SER A 60 0.14 -17.69 -0.51
N LYS A 61 0.99 -17.33 -1.49
CA LYS A 61 1.49 -15.96 -1.65
C LYS A 61 0.33 -14.97 -1.91
N CYS A 62 -0.60 -15.33 -2.80
CA CYS A 62 -1.79 -14.53 -3.06
C CYS A 62 -2.67 -14.39 -1.81
N ALA A 63 -2.82 -15.44 -1.00
CA ALA A 63 -3.57 -15.36 0.25
C ALA A 63 -2.96 -14.38 1.27
N VAL A 64 -1.64 -14.38 1.43
CA VAL A 64 -0.97 -13.41 2.32
C VAL A 64 -1.22 -11.98 1.83
N ASN A 65 -1.08 -11.72 0.53
CA ASN A 65 -1.41 -10.41 -0.05
C ASN A 65 -2.87 -10.02 0.19
N MET A 66 -3.82 -10.95 -0.02
CA MET A 66 -5.23 -10.75 0.27
C MET A 66 -5.45 -10.35 1.74
N ILE A 67 -4.83 -11.05 2.69
CA ILE A 67 -4.93 -10.75 4.13
C ILE A 67 -4.39 -9.33 4.42
N MET A 68 -3.28 -8.93 3.79
CA MET A 68 -2.73 -7.58 3.94
C MET A 68 -3.71 -6.50 3.45
N PHE A 69 -4.30 -6.66 2.26
CA PHE A 69 -5.30 -5.71 1.72
C PHE A 69 -6.63 -5.73 2.47
N LEU A 70 -7.00 -6.85 3.11
CA LEU A 70 -8.16 -6.95 3.99
C LEU A 70 -7.95 -6.16 5.28
N ARG A 71 -6.75 -6.23 5.86
CA ARG A 71 -6.39 -5.52 7.09
C ARG A 71 -6.22 -4.02 6.86
N ALA A 72 -5.64 -3.63 5.73
CA ALA A 72 -5.45 -2.23 5.33
C ALA A 72 -6.79 -1.50 5.20
N ARG A 73 -7.00 -0.42 5.95
CA ARG A 73 -8.26 0.35 5.88
C ARG A 73 -8.31 1.27 4.65
N GLY A 74 -7.16 1.77 4.23
CA GLY A 74 -7.05 2.83 3.22
C GLY A 74 -7.59 4.16 3.75
N CYS A 75 -7.77 5.12 2.85
CA CYS A 75 -8.35 6.41 3.14
C CYS A 75 -9.88 6.33 3.25
N SER A 76 -10.43 6.97 4.28
CA SER A 76 -11.88 7.12 4.42
C SER A 76 -12.38 8.24 3.49
N GLU A 77 -13.65 8.17 3.11
CA GLU A 77 -14.27 9.21 2.26
C GLU A 77 -14.24 10.57 2.96
N GLU A 78 -14.53 10.60 4.26
CA GLU A 78 -14.49 11.83 5.06
C GLU A 78 -13.09 12.47 5.10
N LEU A 79 -12.03 11.65 5.23
CA LEU A 79 -10.66 12.15 5.22
C LEU A 79 -10.28 12.61 3.81
N TYR A 80 -10.69 11.86 2.77
CA TYR A 80 -10.44 12.22 1.39
C TYR A 80 -11.06 13.59 1.04
N GLN A 81 -12.31 13.83 1.42
CA GLN A 81 -12.99 15.11 1.17
C GLN A 81 -12.30 16.28 1.89
N LYS A 82 -11.95 16.10 3.17
CA LYS A 82 -11.23 17.13 3.93
C LYS A 82 -9.86 17.41 3.33
N VAL A 83 -9.09 16.38 3.01
CA VAL A 83 -7.71 16.54 2.58
C VAL A 83 -7.61 17.01 1.13
N SER A 84 -8.47 16.54 0.23
CA SER A 84 -8.47 16.95 -1.18
C SER A 84 -8.74 18.46 -1.34
N ALA A 85 -9.62 19.03 -0.51
CA ALA A 85 -9.88 20.47 -0.51
C ALA A 85 -8.64 21.31 -0.17
N HIS A 86 -7.79 20.82 0.74
CA HIS A 86 -6.55 21.49 1.18
C HIS A 86 -5.30 21.08 0.40
N THR A 87 -5.37 20.00 -0.38
CA THR A 87 -4.22 19.52 -1.17
C THR A 87 -4.08 20.30 -2.48
N GLY A 88 -5.20 20.76 -3.05
CA GLY A 88 -5.20 21.54 -4.28
C GLY A 88 -4.44 20.84 -5.42
N THR A 89 -3.37 21.46 -5.89
CA THR A 89 -2.49 20.94 -6.96
C THR A 89 -1.23 20.26 -6.45
N LEU A 90 -1.07 20.08 -5.14
CA LEU A 90 0.14 19.49 -4.56
C LEU A 90 0.29 18.02 -4.98
N PRO A 91 1.53 17.58 -5.29
CA PRO A 91 1.81 16.19 -5.57
C PRO A 91 1.51 15.29 -4.35
N CYS A 92 0.46 14.50 -4.45
CA CYS A 92 -0.05 13.68 -3.37
C CYS A 92 -0.15 12.20 -3.71
N LEU A 93 -0.21 11.38 -2.65
CA LEU A 93 -0.46 9.95 -2.71
C LEU A 93 -1.52 9.60 -1.68
N TYR A 94 -2.51 8.83 -2.13
CA TYR A 94 -3.52 8.24 -1.29
C TYR A 94 -3.28 6.76 -1.07
N ASP A 95 -3.91 6.21 -0.03
CA ASP A 95 -4.03 4.76 0.18
C ASP A 95 -2.67 4.07 0.39
N ASN A 96 -1.69 4.77 0.96
CA ASN A 96 -0.36 4.21 1.22
C ASN A 96 -0.38 3.33 2.46
N VAL A 97 0.08 2.10 2.32
CA VAL A 97 0.39 1.20 3.41
C VAL A 97 1.84 0.77 3.27
N LEU A 98 2.68 1.23 4.20
CA LEU A 98 4.12 1.01 4.21
C LEU A 98 4.43 -0.16 5.14
N THR A 99 5.34 -1.04 4.74
CA THR A 99 5.71 -2.20 5.54
C THR A 99 7.20 -2.21 5.78
N SER A 100 7.60 -2.10 7.06
CA SER A 100 8.94 -2.45 7.50
C SER A 100 8.98 -3.91 7.96
N TYR A 101 10.19 -4.40 8.24
CA TYR A 101 10.39 -5.74 8.82
C TYR A 101 9.65 -5.93 10.14
N GLU A 102 9.51 -4.86 10.93
CA GLU A 102 8.96 -4.92 12.28
C GLU A 102 7.49 -4.50 12.36
N SER A 103 6.99 -3.70 11.42
CA SER A 103 5.67 -3.06 11.54
C SER A 103 5.08 -2.61 10.20
N THR A 104 3.75 -2.60 10.15
CA THR A 104 2.98 -2.01 9.04
C THR A 104 2.44 -0.65 9.46
N PHE A 105 2.64 0.36 8.61
CA PHE A 105 2.19 1.73 8.80
C PHE A 105 1.14 2.09 7.75
N GLU A 106 -0.07 2.36 8.18
CA GLU A 106 -1.15 2.83 7.30
C GLU A 106 -1.13 4.36 7.27
N ILE A 107 -0.80 4.92 6.11
CA ILE A 107 -0.71 6.36 5.85
C ILE A 107 -1.69 6.72 4.73
N PRO A 108 -2.98 6.97 5.06
CA PRO A 108 -4.03 7.27 4.09
C PRO A 108 -3.73 8.38 3.08
N HIS A 109 -2.95 9.37 3.47
CA HIS A 109 -2.56 10.47 2.59
C HIS A 109 -1.13 10.94 2.88
N MET A 110 -0.39 11.22 1.82
CA MET A 110 0.95 11.80 1.84
C MET A 110 1.09 12.87 0.76
N VAL A 111 1.89 13.89 1.05
CA VAL A 111 2.23 14.98 0.13
C VAL A 111 3.73 15.22 0.17
N PHE A 112 4.31 15.52 -0.98
CA PHE A 112 5.69 15.97 -1.08
C PHE A 112 5.75 17.35 -1.73
N CYS A 113 6.32 18.33 -1.02
CA CYS A 113 6.53 19.68 -1.51
C CYS A 113 7.65 20.38 -0.72
N GLY A 114 8.51 21.14 -1.40
CA GLY A 114 9.60 21.91 -0.79
C GLY A 114 10.52 21.04 0.05
N ASN A 115 10.94 19.88 -0.47
CA ASN A 115 11.74 18.88 0.27
C ASN A 115 11.07 18.32 1.55
N ASN A 116 9.79 18.59 1.78
CA ASN A 116 9.03 18.06 2.92
C ASN A 116 8.10 16.94 2.45
N LEU A 117 8.27 15.74 2.99
CA LEU A 117 7.34 14.63 2.87
C LEU A 117 6.46 14.56 4.11
N ILE A 118 5.21 14.99 3.99
CA ILE A 118 4.25 14.95 5.09
C ILE A 118 3.18 13.90 4.87
N GLY A 119 2.73 13.24 5.94
CA GLY A 119 1.65 12.27 5.88
C GLY A 119 0.79 12.24 7.13
N ILE A 120 -0.40 11.65 7.03
CA ILE A 120 -1.32 11.47 8.15
C ILE A 120 -1.51 9.99 8.45
N ALA A 121 -1.36 9.60 9.70
CA ALA A 121 -1.69 8.28 10.22
C ALA A 121 -2.96 8.38 11.08
N VAL A 122 -4.05 7.77 10.64
CA VAL A 122 -5.35 7.82 11.35
C VAL A 122 -5.40 6.85 12.53
N ASN A 123 -4.58 5.79 12.49
CA ASN A 123 -4.52 4.83 13.59
C ASN A 123 -3.69 5.40 14.75
N PRO A 124 -4.26 5.63 15.94
CA PRO A 124 -3.53 6.16 17.09
C PRO A 124 -2.43 5.22 17.58
N LYS A 125 -2.55 3.91 17.29
CA LYS A 125 -1.53 2.90 17.61
C LYS A 125 -0.35 2.91 16.62
N CYS A 126 -0.42 3.70 15.55
CA CYS A 126 0.68 3.83 14.59
C CYS A 126 1.89 4.48 15.27
N LYS A 127 3.05 3.82 15.23
CA LYS A 127 4.31 4.37 15.72
C LYS A 127 4.88 5.34 14.67
N THR A 128 4.42 6.60 14.70
CA THR A 128 4.82 7.62 13.71
C THR A 128 6.33 7.80 13.61
N ALA A 129 7.05 7.85 14.73
CA ALA A 129 8.52 7.96 14.73
C ALA A 129 9.22 6.79 14.03
N ALA A 130 8.68 5.57 14.15
CA ALA A 130 9.21 4.41 13.44
C ALA A 130 8.92 4.49 11.94
N CYS A 131 7.75 5.02 11.55
CA CYS A 131 7.40 5.28 10.16
C CYS A 131 8.32 6.36 9.54
N GLU A 132 8.55 7.47 10.25
CA GLU A 132 9.47 8.55 9.84
C GLU A 132 10.88 7.99 9.61
N LYS A 133 11.42 7.22 10.57
CA LYS A 133 12.74 6.58 10.46
C LYS A 133 12.82 5.60 9.29
N HIS A 134 11.77 4.80 9.08
CA HIS A 134 11.72 3.84 7.97
C HIS A 134 11.74 4.55 6.61
N LEU A 135 10.90 5.57 6.43
CA LEU A 135 10.89 6.39 5.21
C LEU A 135 12.24 7.07 4.99
N GLN A 136 12.87 7.59 6.05
CA GLN A 136 14.16 8.25 5.94
C GLN A 136 15.26 7.28 5.51
N ALA A 137 15.25 6.06 6.06
CA ALA A 137 16.17 5.00 5.63
C ALA A 137 15.95 4.62 4.16
N MET A 138 14.70 4.51 3.69
CA MET A 138 14.39 4.21 2.30
C MET A 138 14.82 5.33 1.35
N CYS A 139 14.62 6.60 1.72
CA CYS A 139 15.10 7.74 0.94
C CYS A 139 16.63 7.72 0.82
N ALA A 140 17.34 7.51 1.92
CA ALA A 140 18.81 7.46 1.95
C ALA A 140 19.36 6.32 1.07
N GLN A 141 18.74 5.14 1.11
CA GLN A 141 19.11 3.99 0.26
C GLN A 141 18.94 4.26 -1.23
N ASN A 142 17.99 5.13 -1.61
CA ASN A 142 17.71 5.47 -3.01
C ASN A 142 18.41 6.78 -3.44
N SER A 143 19.44 7.22 -2.72
CA SER A 143 20.20 8.45 -2.98
C SER A 143 19.35 9.74 -2.99
N ILE A 144 18.19 9.72 -2.34
CA ILE A 144 17.34 10.90 -2.13
C ILE A 144 17.81 11.58 -0.85
N ARG A 145 18.33 12.80 -0.99
CA ARG A 145 18.89 13.60 0.11
C ARG A 145 17.98 14.76 0.47
N ASP A 146 18.19 15.28 1.68
CA ASP A 146 17.56 16.52 2.16
C ASP A 146 16.03 16.47 2.21
N VAL A 147 15.43 15.30 2.48
CA VAL A 147 13.98 15.17 2.67
C VAL A 147 13.63 15.20 4.15
N ASN A 148 12.83 16.19 4.55
CA ASN A 148 12.23 16.26 5.88
C ASN A 148 10.94 15.45 5.91
N ILE A 149 10.87 14.43 6.77
CA ILE A 149 9.72 13.52 6.82
C ILE A 149 8.95 13.76 8.12
N LYS A 150 7.65 14.03 8.00
CA LYS A 150 6.77 14.23 9.15
C LYS A 150 5.45 13.47 9.04
N ILE A 151 5.17 12.64 10.02
CA ILE A 151 3.90 11.90 10.10
C ILE A 151 3.05 12.46 11.25
N PHE A 152 1.89 12.97 10.90
CA PHE A 152 0.89 13.52 11.82
C PHE A 152 -0.09 12.43 12.25
N GLN A 153 -0.69 12.60 13.43
CA GLN A 153 -1.89 11.84 13.87
C GLN A 153 -3.10 12.75 14.08
N ASP A 154 -2.87 14.06 14.16
CA ASP A 154 -3.87 15.09 14.37
C ASP A 154 -4.28 15.67 13.01
N ILE A 155 -5.54 15.46 12.63
CA ILE A 155 -6.08 15.90 11.33
C ILE A 155 -6.03 17.43 11.21
N PRO A 156 -6.57 18.23 12.16
CA PRO A 156 -6.44 19.69 12.11
C PRO A 156 -5.02 20.20 11.90
N LYS A 157 -4.03 19.67 12.64
CA LYS A 157 -2.63 20.08 12.47
C LYS A 157 -2.09 19.72 11.10
N TYR A 158 -2.50 18.57 10.56
CA TYR A 158 -2.11 18.14 9.22
C TYR A 158 -2.69 19.05 8.13
N LEU A 159 -3.97 19.41 8.22
CA LEU A 159 -4.63 20.31 7.26
C LEU A 159 -3.96 21.69 7.25
N ASN A 160 -3.70 22.29 8.43
CA ASN A 160 -2.98 23.56 8.51
C ASN A 160 -1.58 23.48 7.86
N ARG A 161 -0.91 22.33 7.96
CA ARG A 161 0.41 22.15 7.33
C ARG A 161 0.29 22.00 5.82
N LEU A 162 -0.78 21.40 5.30
CA LEU A 162 -1.05 21.34 3.86
C LEU A 162 -1.24 22.74 3.28
N ASP A 163 -2.04 23.58 3.94
CA ASP A 163 -2.28 24.96 3.49
C ASP A 163 -0.96 25.75 3.40
N GLN A 164 -0.11 25.63 4.42
CA GLN A 164 1.22 26.26 4.40
C GLN A 164 2.10 25.77 3.24
N LEU A 165 2.07 24.46 2.93
CA LEU A 165 2.85 23.91 1.81
C LEU A 165 2.31 24.37 0.46
N GLN A 166 1.00 24.60 0.35
CA GLN A 166 0.38 25.10 -0.86
C GLN A 166 0.82 26.54 -1.15
N GLU A 167 0.92 27.40 -0.14
CA GLU A 167 1.44 28.77 -0.27
C GLU A 167 2.93 28.80 -0.64
N LEU A 168 3.69 27.83 -0.15
CA LEU A 168 5.13 27.70 -0.36
C LEU A 168 5.51 27.00 -1.67
N SER A 169 4.59 26.76 -2.60
CA SER A 169 4.81 25.85 -3.75
C SER A 169 6.07 26.19 -4.57
N VAL A 170 7.20 25.59 -4.21
CA VAL A 170 8.44 25.61 -4.96
C VAL A 170 8.45 24.34 -5.81
N GLY A 171 8.76 24.48 -7.10
CA GLY A 171 8.94 23.32 -7.96
C GLY A 171 10.13 22.48 -7.47
N ASP A 172 9.88 21.26 -7.00
CA ASP A 172 10.96 20.38 -6.57
C ASP A 172 11.40 19.45 -7.71
N THR A 173 12.70 19.38 -7.95
CA THR A 173 13.30 18.47 -8.94
C THR A 173 13.20 17.00 -8.52
N GLN A 174 12.92 16.72 -7.24
CA GLN A 174 12.93 15.36 -6.66
C GLN A 174 11.53 14.78 -6.40
N THR A 175 10.44 15.51 -6.69
CA THR A 175 9.07 15.06 -6.42
C THR A 175 8.80 13.67 -6.99
N GLU A 176 9.11 13.46 -8.26
CA GLU A 176 8.84 12.19 -8.92
C GLU A 176 9.64 11.03 -8.30
N ALA A 177 10.89 11.28 -7.92
CA ALA A 177 11.75 10.28 -7.27
C ALA A 177 11.19 9.87 -5.90
N VAL A 178 10.75 10.84 -5.08
CA VAL A 178 10.17 10.56 -3.77
C VAL A 178 8.83 9.84 -3.90
N LEU A 179 7.94 10.32 -4.76
CA LEU A 179 6.62 9.70 -4.92
C LEU A 179 6.71 8.30 -5.54
N SER A 180 7.63 8.08 -6.48
CA SER A 180 7.86 6.74 -7.04
C SER A 180 8.45 5.79 -5.99
N LEU A 181 9.37 6.25 -5.14
CA LEU A 181 9.87 5.46 -4.03
C LEU A 181 8.75 5.07 -3.06
N VAL A 182 7.94 6.03 -2.61
CA VAL A 182 6.83 5.76 -1.69
C VAL A 182 5.84 4.75 -2.30
N LYS A 183 5.54 4.86 -3.60
CA LYS A 183 4.74 3.87 -4.32
C LYS A 183 5.41 2.49 -4.37
N ALA A 184 6.73 2.42 -4.51
CA ALA A 184 7.45 1.15 -4.59
C ALA A 184 7.46 0.40 -3.24
N ILE A 185 7.62 1.12 -2.13
CA ILE A 185 7.71 0.55 -0.78
C ILE A 185 6.36 0.32 -0.11
N SER A 186 5.29 0.91 -0.65
CA SER A 186 3.93 0.60 -0.22
C SER A 186 3.50 -0.77 -0.78
N ILE A 187 2.37 -1.34 -0.33
CA ILE A 187 1.75 -2.54 -0.92
C ILE A 187 0.78 -2.19 -2.04
#